data_AF-A0A922XQU0-F1
#
_entry.id   AF-A0A922XQU0-F1
#
_cell.length_a   1.000
_cell.length_b   1.000
_cell.length_c   1.000
_cell.angle_alpha   90.00
_cell.angle_beta   90.00
_cell.angle_gamma   90.00
#
_symmetry.space_group_name_H-M   'P 1'
#
loop_
_entity.id
_entity.type
_entity.pdbx_description
1 polymer ?
#
loop_
_entity_poly.entity_id
_entity_poly.type
_entity_poly.pdbx_seq_one_letter_code
_entity_poly.pdbx_strand_id
1 'polypeptide(L)' 'TYNEPDQNRIYAGLGYQFTKALSVQGGAFYQLLIKSNGSKQENNVGFQVQVYYNIDLTRKE' A
#
# COMPACT_ATOMS: atom_id res chain seq x y z
N THR A 1 -23.13 5.03 -20.23
CA THR A 1 -21.67 5.23 -20.17
C THR A 1 -21.23 5.00 -18.75
N TYR A 2 -20.46 3.93 -18.49
CA TYR A 2 -19.91 3.67 -17.15
C TYR A 2 -18.73 4.62 -16.95
N ASN A 3 -18.89 5.59 -16.06
CA ASN A 3 -17.78 6.46 -15.65
C ASN A 3 -17.05 5.72 -14.53
N GLU A 4 -15.79 5.38 -14.79
CA GLU A 4 -14.92 4.78 -13.77
C GLU A 4 -14.87 5.73 -12.56
N PRO A 5 -15.12 5.22 -11.35
CA PRO A 5 -15.06 6.05 -10.16
C PRO A 5 -13.62 6.57 -9.98
N ASP A 6 -13.49 7.89 -9.88
CA ASP A 6 -12.22 8.55 -9.61
C ASP A 6 -11.77 8.19 -8.19
N GLN A 7 -10.62 7.51 -8.09
CA GLN A 7 -10.03 7.11 -6.82
C GLN A 7 -8.63 7.72 -6.70
N ASN A 8 -8.49 8.65 -5.76
CA ASN A 8 -7.20 9.25 -5.44
C ASN A 8 -6.72 8.74 -4.09
N ARG A 9 -5.50 8.19 -4.05
CA ARG A 9 -4.89 7.71 -2.79
C ARG A 9 -3.56 8.41 -2.58
N ILE A 10 -3.43 9.09 -1.44
CA ILE A 10 -2.16 9.60 -0.95
C ILE A 10 -1.66 8.61 0.10
N TYR A 11 -0.47 8.07 -0.12
CA TYR A 11 0.19 7.13 0.78
C TYR A 11 1.47 7.76 1.31
N ALA A 12 1.67 7.67 2.62
CA ALA A 12 2.91 8.03 3.29
C ALA A 12 3.40 6.82 4.07
N GLY A 13 4.62 6.40 3.78
CA GLY A 13 5.23 5.24 4.42
C GLY A 13 6.70 5.44 4.70
N LEU A 14 7.19 4.66 5.65
CA LEU A 14 8.58 4.57 6.07
C LEU A 14 8.98 3.09 6.08
N GLY A 15 10.24 2.85 5.80
CA GLY A 15 10.81 1.51 5.79
C GLY A 15 12.17 1.49 6.44
N TYR A 16 12.50 0.36 7.06
CA TYR A 16 13.82 0.11 7.59
C TYR A 16 14.31 -1.28 7.18
N GLN A 17 15.55 -1.32 6.70
CA GLN A 17 16.23 -2.56 6.37
C GLN A 17 17.14 -2.97 7.54
N PHE A 18 16.76 -4.03 8.24
CA PHE A 18 17.49 -4.52 9.42
C PHE A 18 18.73 -5.32 9.04
N THR A 19 18.62 -6.14 8.00
CA THR A 19 19.74 -6.93 7.48
C THR A 19 19.68 -6.96 5.95
N LYS A 20 20.72 -7.51 5.30
CA LYS A 20 20.67 -7.76 3.84
C LYS A 20 19.47 -8.61 3.42
N ALA A 21 19.00 -9.49 4.30
CA ALA A 21 17.88 -10.38 4.03
C ALA A 21 16.53 -9.84 4.54
N LEU A 22 16.49 -9.01 5.59
CA LEU A 22 15.25 -8.62 6.28
C LEU A 22 14.99 -7.12 6.21
N SER A 23 13.81 -6.73 5.74
CA SER A 23 13.30 -5.36 5.84
C SER A 23 11.84 -5.32 6.28
N VAL A 24 11.46 -4.23 6.95
CA VAL A 24 10.07 -3.95 7.32
C VAL A 24 9.71 -2.58 6.78
N GLN A 25 8.53 -2.48 6.20
CA GLN A 25 7.96 -1.25 5.69
C GLN A 25 6.56 -1.08 6.25
N GLY A 26 6.18 0.14 6.54
CA GLY A 26 4.83 0.45 6.98
C GLY A 26 4.42 1.85 6.57
N GLY A 27 3.13 2.09 6.51
CA GLY A 27 2.61 3.40 6.15
C GLY A 27 1.13 3.51 6.36
N ALA A 28 0.65 4.73 6.24
CA ALA A 28 -0.76 5.07 6.26
C ALA A 28 -1.15 5.68 4.92
N PHE A 29 -2.41 5.52 4.56
CA PHE A 29 -2.96 6.19 3.41
C PHE A 29 -4.32 6.79 3.72
N TYR A 30 -4.58 7.87 3.00
CA TYR A 30 -5.89 8.44 2.85
C TYR A 30 -6.34 8.20 1.41
N GLN A 31 -7.51 7.60 1.24
CA GLN A 31 -8.13 7.37 -0.06
C GLN A 31 -9.44 8.13 -0.17
N LEU A 32 -9.53 8.93 -1.22
CA LEU A 32 -10.73 9.59 -1.69
C LEU A 32 -11.35 8.77 -2.82
N LEU A 33 -12.63 8.43 -2.71
CA LEU A 33 -13.40 7.73 -3.72
C LEU A 33 -14.65 8.55 -4.09
N ILE A 34 -14.75 8.97 -5.35
CA ILE A 34 -15.95 9.64 -5.87
C ILE A 34 -16.73 8.62 -6.70
N LYS A 35 -17.89 8.20 -6.19
CA LYS A 35 -18.75 7.22 -6.89
C LYS A 35 -19.42 7.86 -8.10
N SER A 36 -19.80 7.05 -9.10
CA SER A 36 -20.29 7.53 -10.41
C SER A 36 -21.54 8.40 -10.35
N ASN A 37 -22.23 8.46 -9.21
CA ASN A 37 -23.38 9.34 -8.99
C ASN A 37 -22.99 10.74 -8.48
N GLY A 38 -21.69 11.05 -8.33
CA GLY A 38 -21.13 12.36 -7.94
C GLY A 38 -21.52 12.85 -6.53
N SER A 39 -22.41 12.14 -5.86
CA SER A 39 -23.11 12.55 -4.63
C SER A 39 -22.67 11.72 -3.42
N LYS A 40 -21.88 10.67 -3.63
CA LYS A 40 -21.30 9.85 -2.58
C LYS A 40 -19.78 9.90 -2.68
N GLN A 41 -19.20 10.75 -1.85
CA GLN A 41 -17.78 10.79 -1.57
C GLN A 41 -17.48 9.86 -0.39
N GLU A 42 -16.55 8.94 -0.56
CA GLU A 42 -16.07 8.07 0.51
C GLU A 42 -14.61 8.39 0.81
N ASN A 43 -14.33 8.64 2.09
CA ASN A 43 -13.01 8.93 2.60
C ASN A 43 -12.57 7.76 3.47
N ASN A 44 -11.52 7.06 3.06
CA ASN A 44 -11.00 5.89 3.75
C ASN A 44 -9.61 6.18 4.30
N VAL A 45 -9.42 5.89 5.58
CA VAL A 45 -8.11 5.91 6.23
C VAL A 45 -7.67 4.45 6.41
N GLY A 46 -6.47 4.13 5.95
CA GLY A 46 -5.91 2.80 6.11
C GLY A 46 -4.46 2.84 6.54
N PHE A 47 -3.99 1.72 7.07
CA PHE A 47 -2.58 1.48 7.34
C PHE A 47 -2.13 0.17 6.71
N GLN A 48 -0.84 0.06 6.43
CA GLN A 48 -0.21 -1.11 5.82
C GLN A 48 1.08 -1.42 6.56
N VAL A 49 1.34 -2.72 6.79
CA VAL A 49 2.60 -3.24 7.31
C VAL A 49 3.06 -4.36 6.39
N GLN A 50 4.32 -4.33 5.98
CA GLN A 50 4.94 -5.27 5.05
C GLN A 50 6.26 -5.74 5.65
N VAL A 51 6.47 -7.06 5.64
CA VAL A 51 7.72 -7.69 6.09
C VAL A 51 8.28 -8.44 4.89
N TYR A 52 9.55 -8.18 4.56
CA TYR A 52 10.25 -8.83 3.46
C TYR A 52 11.42 -9.64 4.00
N TYR A 53 11.51 -10.89 3.57
CA TYR A 53 12.65 -11.76 3.85
C TYR A 53 13.18 -12.37 2.55
N ASN A 54 14.40 -12.01 2.16
CA ASN A 54 15.06 -12.52 0.97
C ASN A 54 15.68 -13.89 1.28
N ILE A 55 15.13 -14.94 0.65
CA ILE A 55 15.64 -16.31 0.77
C ILE A 55 16.68 -16.53 -0.31
N ASP A 56 17.91 -16.87 0.09
CA ASP A 56 18.98 -17.27 -0.81
C ASP A 56 18.96 -18.79 -1.02
N LEU A 57 18.59 -19.22 -2.23
CA LEU A 57 18.50 -20.64 -2.62
C LEU A 57 19.77 -21.14 -3.35
N THR A 58 20.84 -20.34 -3.39
CA THR A 58 22.07 -20.70 -4.11
C THR A 58 22.91 -21.75 -3.39
N ARG A 59 22.64 -22.02 -2.11
CA ARG A 59 23.22 -23.17 -1.40
C ARG A 59 22.54 -24.46 -1.87
N LYS A 60 23.12 -25.07 -2.91
CA LYS A 60 22.97 -26.51 -3.15
C LYS A 60 23.89 -27.23 -2.16
N GLU A 61 23.34 -28.21 -1.45
CA GLU A 61 24.12 -29.26 -0.78
C GLU A 61 25.06 -29.96 -1.77
#